data_AF-V4AKB8-F1
#
_entry.id   AF-V4AKB8-F1
#
_cell.length_a   1.000
_cell.length_b   1.000
_cell.length_c   1.000
_cell.angle_alpha   90.00
_cell.angle_beta   90.00
_cell.angle_gamma   90.00
#
_symmetry.space_group_name_H-M   'P 1'
#
loop_
_entity.id
_entity.type
_entity.pdbx_description
1 polymer ?
#
loop_
_entity_poly.entity_id
_entity_poly.type
_entity_poly.pdbx_seq_one_letter_code
_entity_poly.pdbx_strand_id
1 'polypeptide(L)'
;MTMLVILCVLLGLVDSKSLEKVLLNQKSRNADDCQIPDNITELIESLTEIKRNKSFLIPVQESIYEVCDRRKSEIPFVTPTNCPENVTSRRGGKLNQRSVCPWDMVQEYLPGYFPSVINVARCRLCERCSGVNSTTSCQPIVYRIPVLKLTGCVSGFYTYEKKYKKRAVGCTCARRKTMRARRRNRV
;
A
#
# COMPACT_ATOMS: atom_id res chain seq x y z
N MET A 1 29.61 -9.67 -31.30
CA MET A 1 30.17 -8.57 -30.48
C MET A 1 31.15 -9.04 -29.40
N THR A 2 30.96 -10.21 -28.79
CA THR A 2 31.84 -10.75 -27.74
C THR A 2 33.24 -11.18 -28.23
N MET A 3 33.36 -11.72 -29.44
CA MET A 3 34.67 -12.15 -30.01
C MET A 3 35.63 -10.99 -30.33
N LEU A 4 35.12 -9.81 -30.72
CA LEU A 4 35.95 -8.65 -31.05
C LEU A 4 36.58 -8.00 -29.80
N VAL A 5 35.84 -8.01 -28.68
CA VAL A 5 36.25 -7.39 -27.41
C VAL A 5 37.39 -8.17 -26.75
N ILE A 6 37.37 -9.50 -26.85
CA ILE A 6 38.43 -10.38 -26.31
C ILE A 6 39.75 -10.16 -27.07
N LEU A 7 39.69 -9.98 -28.39
CA LEU A 7 40.87 -9.71 -29.22
C LEU A 7 41.54 -8.37 -28.83
N CYS A 8 40.76 -7.33 -28.53
CA CYS A 8 41.30 -6.03 -28.11
C CYS A 8 41.97 -6.05 -26.73
N VAL A 9 41.52 -6.90 -25.81
CA VAL A 9 42.15 -7.07 -24.48
C VAL A 9 43.47 -7.83 -24.61
N LEU A 10 43.53 -8.88 -25.45
CA LEU A 10 44.76 -9.64 -25.69
C LEU A 10 45.83 -8.81 -26.44
N LEU A 11 45.41 -7.86 -27.27
CA LEU A 11 46.30 -6.91 -27.95
C LEU A 11 46.68 -5.68 -27.09
N GLY A 12 46.28 -5.63 -25.82
CA GLY A 12 46.63 -4.54 -24.90
C GLY A 12 45.97 -3.20 -25.21
N LEU A 13 44.95 -3.17 -26.07
CA LEU A 13 44.28 -1.93 -26.48
C LEU A 13 43.23 -1.45 -25.47
N VAL A 14 42.82 -2.31 -24.52
CA VAL A 14 41.83 -1.98 -23.48
C VAL A 14 42.26 -2.58 -22.14
N ASP A 15 42.38 -1.74 -21.13
CA ASP A 15 42.76 -2.12 -19.77
C ASP A 15 41.60 -2.84 -19.03
N SER A 16 41.90 -3.86 -18.22
CA SER A 16 40.88 -4.72 -17.56
C SER A 16 39.94 -3.92 -16.64
N LYS A 17 40.46 -2.89 -15.98
CA LYS A 17 39.69 -1.97 -15.12
C LYS A 17 38.73 -1.10 -15.93
N SER A 18 39.04 -0.81 -17.19
CA SER A 18 38.15 -0.08 -18.09
C SER A 18 36.99 -0.96 -18.54
N LEU A 19 37.20 -2.27 -18.72
CA LEU A 19 36.14 -3.22 -19.03
C LEU A 19 35.15 -3.38 -17.87
N GLU A 20 35.65 -3.46 -16.64
CA GLU A 20 34.79 -3.55 -15.44
C GLU A 20 33.91 -2.30 -15.28
N LYS A 21 34.47 -1.10 -15.52
CA LYS A 21 33.72 0.15 -15.53
C LYS A 21 32.67 0.20 -16.65
N VAL A 22 32.96 -0.33 -17.83
CA VAL A 22 32.00 -0.39 -18.95
C VAL A 22 30.85 -1.36 -18.65
N LEU A 23 31.15 -2.53 -18.09
CA LEU A 23 30.14 -3.51 -17.68
C LEU A 23 29.27 -2.98 -16.52
N LEU A 24 29.87 -2.29 -15.53
CA LEU A 24 29.13 -1.60 -14.46
C LEU A 24 28.29 -0.44 -15.00
N ASN A 25 28.79 0.33 -15.96
CA ASN A 25 28.01 1.39 -16.63
C ASN A 25 26.87 0.83 -17.46
N GLN A 26 27.04 -0.31 -18.14
CA GLN A 26 25.95 -0.99 -18.86
C GLN A 26 24.90 -1.54 -17.88
N LYS A 27 25.33 -2.09 -16.74
CA LYS A 27 24.44 -2.54 -15.67
C LYS A 27 23.64 -1.38 -15.05
N SER A 28 24.26 -0.21 -14.90
CA SER A 28 23.58 1.01 -14.43
C SER A 28 22.61 1.57 -15.47
N ARG A 29 22.97 1.59 -16.76
CA ARG A 29 22.08 2.09 -17.83
C ARG A 29 20.89 1.18 -18.10
N ASN A 30 21.03 -0.14 -17.94
CA ASN A 30 19.93 -1.09 -18.11
C ASN A 30 18.93 -1.10 -16.94
N ALA A 31 19.25 -0.49 -15.81
CA ALA A 31 18.33 -0.37 -14.67
C ALA A 31 17.29 0.75 -14.87
N ASP A 32 17.53 1.69 -15.79
CA ASP A 32 16.65 2.83 -16.05
C ASP A 32 15.55 2.55 -17.10
N ASP A 33 15.60 1.40 -17.80
CA ASP A 33 14.64 1.00 -18.84
C ASP A 33 13.84 -0.24 -18.45
N CYS A 34 13.37 -0.27 -17.21
CA CYS A 34 12.56 -1.37 -16.72
C CYS A 34 11.08 -0.98 -16.75
N GLN A 35 10.29 -1.80 -17.44
CA GLN A 35 8.87 -1.60 -17.64
C GLN A 35 8.04 -2.43 -16.65
N ILE A 36 6.85 -1.94 -16.32
CA ILE A 36 5.87 -2.70 -15.53
C ILE A 36 5.27 -3.75 -16.47
N PRO A 37 5.23 -5.05 -16.09
CA PRO A 37 4.58 -6.07 -16.90
C PRO A 37 3.09 -5.78 -17.13
N ASP A 38 2.59 -5.99 -18.35
CA ASP A 38 1.19 -5.70 -18.71
C ASP A 38 0.15 -6.49 -17.91
N ASN A 39 0.54 -7.68 -17.41
CA ASN A 39 -0.32 -8.56 -16.63
C ASN A 39 -0.31 -8.28 -15.11
N ILE A 40 0.32 -7.18 -14.67
CA ILE A 40 0.47 -6.89 -13.23
C ILE A 40 -0.88 -6.72 -12.52
N THR A 41 -1.89 -6.20 -13.22
CA THR A 41 -3.26 -6.04 -12.70
C THR A 41 -3.92 -7.40 -12.49
N GLU A 42 -3.80 -8.32 -13.44
CA GLU A 42 -4.32 -9.68 -13.30
C GLU A 42 -3.61 -10.42 -12.16
N LEU A 43 -2.30 -10.21 -12.02
CA LEU A 43 -1.53 -10.78 -10.92
C LEU A 43 -2.09 -10.28 -9.57
N ILE A 44 -2.26 -8.97 -9.36
CA ILE A 44 -2.80 -8.48 -8.08
C ILE A 44 -4.23 -8.96 -7.83
N GLU A 45 -5.08 -9.02 -8.86
CA GLU A 45 -6.45 -9.53 -8.75
C GLU A 45 -6.48 -11.00 -8.34
N SER A 46 -5.62 -11.83 -8.93
CA SER A 46 -5.50 -13.25 -8.56
C SER A 46 -5.12 -13.45 -7.09
N LEU A 47 -4.34 -12.52 -6.52
CA LEU A 47 -3.92 -12.58 -5.11
C LEU A 47 -5.03 -12.21 -4.14
N THR A 48 -6.08 -11.54 -4.62
CA THR A 48 -7.16 -11.09 -3.75
C THR A 48 -8.14 -12.18 -3.37
N GLU A 49 -8.15 -13.34 -4.05
CA GLU A 49 -8.95 -14.56 -3.75
C GLU A 49 -10.47 -14.35 -3.50
N ILE A 50 -10.97 -13.11 -3.57
CA ILE A 50 -12.38 -12.71 -3.42
C ILE A 50 -13.01 -12.65 -4.82
N LYS A 51 -12.77 -13.70 -5.62
CA LYS A 51 -13.50 -13.93 -6.88
C LYS A 51 -14.80 -14.71 -6.65
N ARG A 52 -15.23 -14.92 -5.39
CA ARG A 52 -16.38 -15.79 -5.06
C ARG A 52 -17.64 -15.15 -4.46
N ASN A 53 -17.69 -13.85 -4.18
CA ASN A 53 -18.97 -13.13 -3.96
C ASN A 53 -18.70 -11.63 -3.88
N LYS A 54 -19.01 -10.89 -4.95
CA LYS A 54 -18.80 -9.43 -5.10
C LYS A 54 -19.71 -8.57 -4.20
N SER A 55 -20.14 -9.06 -3.04
CA SER A 55 -21.17 -8.42 -2.21
C SER A 55 -20.63 -7.66 -0.99
N PHE A 56 -19.36 -7.83 -0.63
CA PHE A 56 -18.81 -7.28 0.63
C PHE A 56 -17.55 -6.43 0.49
N LEU A 57 -17.08 -6.19 -0.74
CA LEU A 57 -16.06 -5.18 -0.95
C LEU A 57 -16.78 -3.84 -1.10
N ILE A 58 -16.53 -2.94 -0.15
CA ILE A 58 -16.88 -1.52 -0.29
C ILE A 58 -16.47 -1.13 -1.71
N PRO A 59 -17.37 -0.52 -2.52
CA PRO A 59 -17.05 -0.18 -3.90
C PRO A 59 -15.73 0.61 -3.88
N VAL A 60 -14.68 -0.01 -4.42
CA VAL A 60 -13.55 0.74 -4.95
C VAL A 60 -14.21 1.64 -5.96
N GLN A 61 -14.22 2.94 -5.70
CA GLN A 61 -14.69 3.88 -6.69
C GLN A 61 -13.76 3.66 -7.90
N GLU A 62 -14.33 3.08 -8.94
CA GLU A 62 -13.66 2.66 -10.16
C GLU A 62 -13.27 3.93 -10.91
N SER A 63 -12.13 4.49 -10.53
CA SER A 63 -11.49 5.75 -10.94
C SER A 63 -10.66 6.14 -9.72
N ILE A 64 -9.39 5.82 -9.63
CA ILE A 64 -8.33 6.39 -10.44
C ILE A 64 -7.17 5.39 -10.31
N TYR A 65 -6.96 4.51 -11.29
CA TYR A 65 -5.63 3.95 -11.51
C TYR A 65 -4.83 5.07 -12.17
N GLU A 66 -4.41 6.06 -11.38
CA GLU A 66 -3.46 7.05 -11.87
C GLU A 66 -2.19 6.26 -12.16
N VAL A 67 -1.90 6.16 -13.46
CA VAL A 67 -0.61 5.79 -14.02
C VAL A 67 0.46 6.39 -13.11
N CYS A 68 1.38 5.56 -12.64
CA CYS A 68 2.38 5.95 -11.65
C CYS A 68 3.28 7.08 -12.19
N ASP A 69 2.86 8.34 -12.06
CA ASP A 69 3.70 9.50 -12.31
C ASP A 69 4.74 9.58 -11.17
N ARG A 70 6.02 9.72 -11.53
CA ARG A 70 7.14 9.88 -10.59
C ARG A 70 7.15 11.25 -9.92
N ARG A 71 6.15 12.10 -10.16
CA ARG A 71 5.97 13.32 -9.38
C ARG A 71 5.52 12.96 -7.98
N LYS A 72 6.41 13.26 -7.02
CA LYS A 72 6.20 13.26 -5.57
C LYS A 72 4.95 14.07 -5.23
N SER A 73 3.77 13.48 -5.33
CA SER A 73 2.54 14.07 -4.85
C SER A 73 2.61 14.02 -3.33
N GLU A 74 2.65 15.19 -2.73
CA GLU A 74 2.57 15.35 -1.29
C GLU A 74 1.20 14.80 -0.87
N ILE A 75 1.15 13.55 -0.38
CA ILE A 75 -0.09 12.99 0.14
C ILE A 75 -0.53 13.91 1.27
N PRO A 76 -1.73 14.49 1.19
CA PRO A 76 -2.22 15.33 2.27
C PRO A 76 -2.22 14.51 3.55
N PHE A 77 -1.45 14.95 4.54
CA PHE A 77 -1.57 14.44 5.89
C PHE A 77 -2.95 14.86 6.41
N VAL A 78 -3.96 14.03 6.19
CA VAL A 78 -5.31 14.30 6.66
C VAL A 78 -5.30 14.13 8.18
N THR A 79 -5.35 15.25 8.88
CA THR A 79 -5.57 15.25 10.32
C THR A 79 -6.96 14.66 10.59
N PRO A 80 -7.10 13.72 11.54
CA PRO A 80 -8.38 13.09 11.77
C PRO A 80 -9.37 14.14 12.31
N THR A 81 -10.43 14.41 11.55
CA THR A 81 -11.47 15.37 11.90
C THR A 81 -12.24 14.93 13.14
N ASN A 82 -12.75 15.90 13.90
CA ASN A 82 -13.66 15.66 15.02
C ASN A 82 -14.94 14.93 14.56
N CYS A 83 -15.64 14.35 15.53
CA CYS A 83 -16.83 13.56 15.22
C CYS A 83 -18.04 14.42 14.90
N PRO A 84 -18.87 14.02 13.92
CA PRO A 84 -20.10 14.74 13.62
C PRO A 84 -21.04 14.67 14.83
N GLU A 85 -21.59 15.80 15.24
CA GLU A 85 -22.49 15.88 16.40
C GLU A 85 -23.78 15.04 16.21
N ASN A 86 -24.24 14.88 14.96
CA ASN A 86 -25.45 14.12 14.62
C ASN A 86 -25.19 13.13 13.46
N VAL A 87 -24.63 11.97 13.77
CA VAL A 87 -24.44 10.87 12.81
C VAL A 87 -25.77 10.16 12.50
N THR A 88 -26.69 10.12 13.46
CA THR A 88 -27.99 9.42 13.39
C THR A 88 -29.00 10.01 12.40
N SER A 89 -28.84 11.29 12.02
CA SER A 89 -29.71 11.96 11.03
C SER A 89 -29.26 11.75 9.58
N ARG A 90 -28.05 11.21 9.36
CA ARG A 90 -27.50 10.95 8.01
C ARG A 90 -28.04 9.62 7.47
N ARG A 91 -29.28 9.63 7.00
CA ARG A 91 -29.88 8.45 6.33
C ARG A 91 -29.41 8.29 4.88
N GLY A 92 -29.02 9.39 4.23
CA GLY A 92 -28.31 9.40 2.93
C GLY A 92 -26.80 9.60 3.13
N GLY A 93 -25.97 8.82 2.42
CA GLY A 93 -24.50 8.94 2.49
C GLY A 93 -23.76 7.60 2.34
N LYS A 94 -22.44 7.68 2.15
CA LYS A 94 -21.55 6.50 2.08
C LYS A 94 -21.45 5.82 3.47
N LEU A 95 -21.15 4.51 3.49
CA LEU A 95 -21.05 3.71 4.72
C LEU A 95 -20.17 4.38 5.80
N ASN A 96 -19.02 4.90 5.41
CA ASN A 96 -18.05 5.53 6.29
C ASN A 96 -18.57 6.80 6.99
N GLN A 97 -19.58 7.48 6.42
CA GLN A 97 -20.18 8.70 6.98
C GLN A 97 -21.38 8.40 7.89
N ARG A 98 -22.06 7.27 7.65
CA ARG A 98 -23.27 6.84 8.37
C ARG A 98 -22.97 5.89 9.53
N SER A 99 -21.75 5.36 9.61
CA SER A 99 -21.28 4.51 10.71
C SER A 99 -21.30 5.26 12.03
N VAL A 100 -21.70 4.59 13.12
CA VAL A 100 -21.55 5.10 14.51
C VAL A 100 -20.11 5.42 14.89
N CYS A 101 -19.15 4.89 14.13
CA CYS A 101 -17.74 5.24 14.16
C CYS A 101 -17.29 5.67 12.76
N PRO A 102 -17.46 6.96 12.39
CA PRO A 102 -17.11 7.43 11.07
C PRO A 102 -15.60 7.36 10.78
N TRP A 103 -15.27 7.24 9.50
CA TRP A 103 -13.88 7.29 9.03
C TRP A 103 -13.76 8.00 7.70
N ASP A 104 -12.56 8.49 7.43
CA ASP A 104 -12.18 9.06 6.14
C ASP A 104 -11.27 8.05 5.41
N MET A 105 -11.40 7.97 4.09
CA MET A 105 -10.49 7.19 3.26
C MET A 105 -9.38 8.12 2.80
N VAL A 106 -8.13 7.74 3.08
CA VAL A 106 -6.95 8.51 2.71
C VAL A 106 -6.05 7.65 1.83
N GLN A 107 -5.41 8.28 0.85
CA GLN A 107 -4.41 7.61 0.04
C GLN A 107 -3.11 7.47 0.84
N GLU A 108 -2.43 6.34 0.70
CA GLU A 108 -1.12 6.08 1.27
C GLU A 108 -0.18 5.58 0.17
N TYR A 109 0.98 6.21 0.04
CA TYR A 109 2.01 5.84 -0.93
C TYR A 109 2.95 4.79 -0.35
N LEU A 110 3.13 3.71 -1.08
CA LEU A 110 3.98 2.58 -0.79
C LEU A 110 5.09 2.50 -1.84
N PRO A 111 6.22 3.21 -1.65
CA PRO A 111 7.32 3.17 -2.60
C PRO A 111 7.86 1.74 -2.75
N GLY A 112 8.07 1.32 -3.99
CA GLY A 112 8.55 -0.03 -4.33
C GLY A 112 7.50 -1.13 -4.18
N TYR A 113 6.20 -0.78 -4.18
CA TYR A 113 5.10 -1.75 -4.24
C TYR A 113 4.15 -1.42 -5.40
N PHE A 114 3.43 -2.44 -5.86
CA PHE A 114 2.28 -2.31 -6.74
C PHE A 114 1.01 -2.88 -6.04
N PRO A 115 -0.12 -2.16 -6.06
CA PRO A 115 -0.21 -0.75 -6.43
C PRO A 115 0.63 0.13 -5.50
N SER A 116 1.19 1.21 -6.04
CA SER A 116 2.05 2.14 -5.31
C SER A 116 1.25 3.09 -4.42
N VAL A 117 -0.05 3.23 -4.66
CA VAL A 117 -0.99 3.99 -3.84
C VAL A 117 -2.11 3.06 -3.40
N ILE A 118 -2.44 3.08 -2.11
CA ILE A 118 -3.57 2.33 -1.54
C ILE A 118 -4.48 3.24 -0.73
N ASN A 119 -5.77 2.91 -0.67
CA ASN A 119 -6.74 3.61 0.18
C ASN A 119 -6.79 2.97 1.57
N VAL A 120 -6.64 3.79 2.60
CA VAL A 120 -6.61 3.37 4.01
C VAL A 120 -7.64 4.16 4.80
N ALA A 121 -8.36 3.50 5.70
CA ALA A 121 -9.29 4.16 6.60
C ALA A 121 -8.58 4.86 7.76
N ARG A 122 -8.99 6.08 8.07
CA ARG A 122 -8.61 6.81 9.28
C ARG A 122 -9.85 7.10 10.09
N CYS A 123 -9.92 6.53 11.29
CA CYS A 123 -11.04 6.79 12.20
C CYS A 123 -11.03 8.26 12.60
N ARG A 124 -12.21 8.88 12.63
CA ARG A 124 -12.37 10.20 13.23
C ARG A 124 -12.15 10.13 14.75
N LEU A 125 -11.75 11.25 15.34
CA LEU A 125 -11.45 11.36 16.77
C LEU A 125 -12.74 11.36 17.61
N CYS A 126 -13.36 10.19 17.72
CA CYS A 126 -14.54 10.02 18.58
C CYS A 126 -14.10 9.46 19.92
N GLU A 127 -14.34 10.21 20.99
CA GLU A 127 -14.11 9.71 22.36
C GLU A 127 -15.01 8.49 22.67
N ARG A 128 -16.20 8.46 22.07
CA ARG A 128 -17.23 7.42 22.21
C ARG A 128 -17.91 7.18 20.87
N CYS A 129 -18.47 6.00 20.68
CA CYS A 129 -19.27 5.76 19.48
C CYS A 129 -20.55 6.62 19.52
N SER A 130 -20.95 7.16 18.37
CA SER A 130 -22.13 8.02 18.29
C SER A 130 -23.38 7.21 18.64
N GLY A 131 -24.21 7.73 19.55
CA GLY A 131 -25.46 7.08 19.98
C GLY A 131 -25.30 5.82 20.84
N VAL A 132 -24.10 5.52 21.35
CA VAL A 132 -23.84 4.33 22.20
C VAL A 132 -23.26 4.75 23.56
N ASN A 133 -23.49 3.92 24.59
CA ASN A 133 -23.00 4.07 25.96
C ASN A 133 -21.49 4.43 26.05
N SER A 134 -21.12 5.13 27.13
CA SER A 134 -19.80 5.72 27.39
C SER A 134 -18.62 4.74 27.49
N THR A 135 -18.88 3.43 27.56
CA THR A 135 -17.85 2.38 27.69
C THR A 135 -17.30 1.87 26.36
N THR A 136 -17.70 2.49 25.25
CA THR A 136 -17.27 2.12 23.90
C THR A 136 -16.33 3.16 23.30
N SER A 137 -15.53 2.75 22.33
CA SER A 137 -14.64 3.62 21.56
C SER A 137 -14.53 3.14 20.12
N CYS A 138 -14.25 4.07 19.20
CA CYS A 138 -14.02 3.73 17.80
C CYS A 138 -12.64 3.10 17.63
N GLN A 139 -12.59 1.96 16.96
CA GLN A 139 -11.38 1.19 16.72
C GLN A 139 -11.24 0.86 15.22
N PRO A 140 -10.02 0.92 14.67
CA PRO A 140 -9.79 0.57 13.27
C PRO A 140 -9.97 -0.94 13.05
N ILE A 141 -10.63 -1.30 11.95
CA ILE A 141 -10.68 -2.66 11.43
C ILE A 141 -9.46 -2.84 10.51
N VAL A 142 -8.53 -3.71 10.90
CA VAL A 142 -7.28 -3.93 10.15
C VAL A 142 -7.40 -5.16 9.25
N TYR A 143 -7.07 -5.00 7.98
CA TYR A 143 -7.02 -6.06 6.98
C TYR A 143 -5.60 -6.23 6.41
N ARG A 144 -5.30 -7.43 5.90
CA ARG A 144 -4.04 -7.74 5.19
C ARG A 144 -4.25 -7.55 3.70
N ILE A 145 -3.89 -6.38 3.19
CA ILE A 145 -3.98 -6.04 1.76
C ILE A 145 -2.82 -6.73 1.02
N PRO A 146 -3.08 -7.58 0.01
CA PRO A 146 -2.02 -8.12 -0.84
C PRO A 146 -1.40 -6.99 -1.66
N VAL A 147 -0.08 -7.02 -1.80
CA VAL A 147 0.71 -6.09 -2.62
C VAL A 147 1.86 -6.84 -3.30
N LEU A 148 2.37 -6.29 -4.39
CA LEU A 148 3.53 -6.80 -5.10
C LEU A 148 4.74 -5.94 -4.77
N LYS A 149 5.73 -6.48 -4.05
CA LYS A 149 6.97 -5.77 -3.73
C LYS A 149 7.93 -5.87 -4.91
N LEU A 150 8.46 -4.74 -5.36
CA LEU A 150 9.49 -4.70 -6.39
C LEU A 150 10.77 -5.38 -5.88
N THR A 151 11.31 -6.34 -6.64
CA THR A 151 12.51 -7.11 -6.27
C THR A 151 13.70 -6.87 -7.19
N GLY A 152 13.48 -6.35 -8.39
CA GLY A 152 14.54 -6.09 -9.35
C GLY A 152 14.02 -5.97 -10.76
N CYS A 153 14.91 -6.05 -11.73
CA CYS A 153 14.59 -5.99 -13.15
C CYS A 153 15.31 -7.10 -13.92
N VAL A 154 14.56 -7.82 -14.75
CA VAL A 154 15.04 -8.94 -15.56
C VAL A 154 14.47 -8.80 -16.96
N SER A 155 15.34 -8.83 -17.97
CA SER A 155 14.95 -8.73 -19.39
C SER A 155 14.09 -7.50 -19.72
N GLY A 156 14.39 -6.34 -19.11
CA GLY A 156 13.64 -5.09 -19.33
C GLY A 156 12.32 -5.00 -18.57
N PHE A 157 11.97 -5.99 -17.74
CA PHE A 157 10.75 -5.99 -16.95
C PHE A 157 11.03 -6.01 -15.46
N TYR A 158 10.24 -5.26 -14.70
CA TYR A 158 10.25 -5.34 -13.25
C TYR A 158 9.77 -6.70 -12.76
N THR A 159 10.49 -7.24 -11.79
CA THR A 159 10.14 -8.47 -11.06
C THR A 159 9.54 -8.11 -9.72
N TYR A 160 8.57 -8.92 -9.27
CA TYR A 160 7.82 -8.66 -8.06
C TYR A 160 7.67 -9.90 -7.19
N GLU A 161 7.58 -9.69 -5.88
CA GLU A 161 7.27 -10.71 -4.89
C GLU A 161 5.97 -10.36 -4.16
N LYS A 162 5.07 -11.33 -3.99
CA LYS A 162 3.85 -11.18 -3.19
C LYS A 162 4.18 -10.86 -1.72
N LYS A 163 3.61 -9.78 -1.20
CA LYS A 163 3.64 -9.40 0.22
C LYS A 163 2.26 -8.98 0.71
N TYR A 164 2.14 -8.76 2.02
CA TYR A 164 0.92 -8.25 2.64
C TYR A 164 1.21 -7.01 3.49
N LYS A 165 0.34 -6.01 3.41
CA LYS A 165 0.37 -4.81 4.26
C LYS A 165 -0.85 -4.79 5.16
N LYS A 166 -0.62 -4.66 6.47
CA LYS A 166 -1.70 -4.47 7.46
C LYS A 166 -2.13 -3.01 7.44
N ARG A 167 -3.36 -2.74 7.01
CA ARG A 167 -3.93 -1.38 6.95
C ARG A 167 -5.38 -1.39 7.38
N ALA A 168 -5.82 -0.25 7.90
CA ALA A 168 -7.21 -0.09 8.30
C ALA A 168 -8.10 0.05 7.05
N VAL A 169 -9.23 -0.65 7.03
CA VAL A 169 -10.22 -0.61 5.93
C VAL A 169 -11.54 0.03 6.34
N GLY A 170 -11.72 0.24 7.64
CA GLY A 170 -12.86 0.95 8.22
C GLY A 170 -12.68 1.09 9.72
N CYS A 171 -13.72 1.58 10.39
CA CYS A 171 -13.74 1.73 11.84
C CYS A 171 -15.03 1.15 12.41
N THR A 172 -14.92 0.55 13.59
CA THR A 172 -16.03 -0.08 14.29
C THR A 172 -16.13 0.42 15.73
N CYS A 173 -17.31 0.27 16.30
CA CYS A 173 -17.52 0.50 17.72
C CYS A 173 -17.19 -0.76 18.51
N ALA A 174 -16.29 -0.64 19.49
CA ALA A 174 -15.95 -1.74 20.38
C ALA A 174 -15.92 -1.27 21.84
N ARG A 175 -16.13 -2.18 22.79
CA ARG A 175 -15.91 -1.90 24.20
C ARG A 175 -14.44 -1.55 24.44
N ARG A 176 -14.19 -0.53 25.26
CA ARG A 176 -12.83 -0.20 25.69
C ARG A 176 -12.21 -1.42 26.35
N LYS A 177 -10.94 -1.72 26.05
CA LYS A 177 -10.22 -2.77 26.75
C LYS A 177 -10.14 -2.39 28.22
N THR A 178 -10.81 -3.14 29.09
CA THR A 178 -10.55 -3.02 30.53
C THR A 178 -9.09 -3.39 30.73
N MET A 179 -8.26 -2.44 31.13
CA MET A 179 -6.92 -2.73 31.63
C MET A 179 -7.09 -3.56 32.89
N ARG A 180 -7.22 -4.89 32.74
CA ARG A 180 -7.00 -5.78 33.89
C ARG A 180 -5.55 -5.59 34.25
N ALA A 181 -5.28 -4.82 35.30
CA ALA A 181 -3.99 -4.75 35.92
C ALA A 181 -3.53 -6.20 36.14
N ARG A 182 -2.53 -6.64 35.39
CA ARG A 182 -1.80 -7.86 35.73
C ARG A 182 -1.12 -7.55 37.05
N ARG A 183 -1.77 -7.88 38.17
CA ARG A 183 -1.10 -8.06 39.46
C ARG A 183 -0.08 -9.18 39.23
N ARG A 184 1.14 -8.80 38.85
CA ARG A 184 2.31 -9.64 39.08
C ARG A 184 2.46 -9.67 40.59
N ASN A 185 1.96 -10.71 41.24
CA ASN A 185 2.53 -11.10 42.51
C ASN A 185 4.01 -11.39 42.24
N ARG A 186 4.87 -10.54 42.77
CA ARG A 186 6.31 -10.74 42.80
C ARG A 186 6.66 -10.87 44.28
N VAL A 187 7.14 -12.08 44.60
CA VAL A 187 7.70 -12.59 45.86
C VAL A 187 6.65 -12.90 46.93
#